data_AF-A0A3S5BQY5-F1
#
_entry.id   AF-A0A3S5BQY5-F1
#
_cell.length_a   1.000
_cell.length_b   1.000
_cell.length_c   1.000
_cell.angle_alpha   90.00
_cell.angle_beta   90.00
_cell.angle_gamma   90.00
#
_symmetry.space_group_name_H-M   'P 1'
#
loop_
_entity.id
_entity.type
_entity.pdbx_description
1 polymer ?
#
loop_
_entity_poly.entity_id
_entity_poly.type
_entity_poly.pdbx_seq_one_letter_code
_entity_poly.pdbx_strand_id
1 'polypeptide(L)'
;MEQHFIPLIRRLATGEWFTSRTSACGLISVVYSRATPIFRQELRQIFKQLFSDETPMLRRAAASRIGELVRVVELDAIRADLLPLLPQIAQDDHDSVRLLAMNACVEFARVLPPDDTLKHVIPLIRGGAEDKSWRVRYQLADHLTEMQAAVGPQVTGQHLVEVYQILLKDLEGEVRAAAASQLKTFTTSLSPESREQVIMEIILPIIREMVAETNLQVKTALAGVMMALAPLLGKANTMDHLLPLFLVQLKDENPDVSITNSAYILSLMQNICVRLTKLV
;
A
#
# COMPACT_ATOMS: atom_id res chain seq x y z
N MET A 1 -0.60 -8.21 -35.69
CA MET A 1 -0.94 -7.36 -34.53
C MET A 1 -1.37 -5.98 -34.99
N GLU A 2 -0.51 -5.23 -35.67
CA GLU A 2 -0.76 -3.81 -35.96
C GLU A 2 -1.91 -3.57 -36.95
N GLN A 3 -2.09 -4.46 -37.92
CA GLN A 3 -3.17 -4.37 -38.92
C GLN A 3 -4.58 -4.68 -38.37
N HIS A 4 -4.70 -5.31 -37.21
CA HIS A 4 -6.00 -5.78 -36.69
C HIS A 4 -6.26 -5.38 -35.24
N PHE A 5 -5.28 -5.56 -34.36
CA PHE A 5 -5.45 -5.36 -32.93
C PHE A 5 -5.43 -3.88 -32.53
N ILE A 6 -4.59 -3.08 -33.18
CA ILE A 6 -4.54 -1.62 -32.92
C ILE A 6 -5.82 -0.93 -33.42
N PRO A 7 -6.32 -1.21 -34.65
CA PRO A 7 -7.65 -0.75 -35.07
C PRO A 7 -8.78 -1.17 -34.14
N LEU A 8 -8.71 -2.38 -33.56
CA LEU A 8 -9.67 -2.82 -32.53
C LEU A 8 -9.61 -1.92 -31.28
N ILE A 9 -8.41 -1.66 -30.75
CA ILE A 9 -8.25 -0.78 -29.58
C ILE A 9 -8.78 0.62 -29.88
N ARG A 10 -8.49 1.19 -31.06
CA ARG A 10 -9.04 2.49 -31.48
C ARG A 10 -10.57 2.49 -31.45
N ARG A 11 -11.19 1.50 -32.10
CA ARG A 11 -12.65 1.36 -32.14
C ARG A 11 -13.25 1.24 -30.74
N LEU A 12 -12.58 0.49 -29.85
CA LEU A 12 -13.04 0.35 -28.47
C LEU A 12 -12.94 1.66 -27.70
N ALA A 13 -11.82 2.38 -27.86
CA ALA A 13 -11.52 3.64 -27.19
C ALA A 13 -12.40 4.82 -27.64
N THR A 14 -12.92 4.78 -28.88
CA THR A 14 -13.89 5.76 -29.39
C THR A 14 -15.33 5.25 -29.35
N GLY A 15 -15.57 4.11 -28.67
CA GLY A 15 -16.91 3.53 -28.57
C GLY A 15 -17.84 4.42 -27.76
N GLU A 16 -19.09 4.54 -28.22
CA GLU A 16 -20.14 5.36 -27.57
C GLU A 16 -20.33 4.94 -26.10
N TRP A 17 -20.42 3.63 -25.86
CA TRP A 17 -20.60 3.07 -24.53
C TRP A 17 -19.29 3.04 -23.73
N PHE A 18 -19.33 3.52 -22.48
CA PHE A 18 -18.16 3.54 -21.60
C PHE A 18 -17.59 2.13 -21.32
N THR A 19 -18.40 1.07 -21.44
CA THR A 19 -17.98 -0.33 -21.30
C THR A 19 -16.99 -0.74 -22.39
N SER A 20 -17.19 -0.26 -23.62
CA SER A 20 -16.25 -0.42 -24.73
C SER A 20 -14.92 0.26 -24.42
N ARG A 21 -14.98 1.52 -23.96
CA ARG A 21 -13.81 2.33 -23.61
C ARG A 21 -13.03 1.74 -22.43
N THR A 22 -13.73 1.21 -21.44
CA THR A 22 -13.15 0.47 -20.31
C THR A 22 -12.37 -0.76 -20.77
N SER A 23 -12.88 -1.48 -21.78
CA SER A 23 -12.20 -2.63 -22.36
C SER A 23 -10.91 -2.23 -23.07
N ALA A 24 -10.87 -1.05 -23.71
CA ALA A 24 -9.65 -0.53 -24.33
C ALA A 24 -8.52 -0.32 -23.31
N CYS A 25 -8.81 0.22 -22.11
CA CYS A 25 -7.83 0.44 -21.05
C CYS A 25 -7.04 -0.83 -20.70
N GLY A 26 -7.73 -1.97 -20.60
CA GLY A 26 -7.10 -3.26 -20.24
C GLY A 26 -6.31 -3.93 -21.36
N LEU A 27 -6.51 -3.52 -22.62
CA LEU A 27 -5.83 -4.13 -23.76
C LEU A 27 -4.51 -3.43 -24.13
N ILE A 28 -4.35 -2.17 -23.72
CA ILE A 28 -3.21 -1.34 -24.12
C ILE A 28 -1.88 -1.91 -23.60
N SER A 29 -1.80 -2.29 -22.32
CA SER A 29 -0.57 -2.86 -21.72
C SER A 29 -0.12 -4.16 -22.42
N VAL A 30 -1.08 -5.01 -22.79
CA VAL A 30 -0.84 -6.32 -23.40
C VAL A 30 -0.16 -6.23 -24.77
N VAL A 31 -0.49 -5.22 -25.56
CA VAL A 31 0.07 -5.06 -26.92
C VAL A 31 1.23 -4.10 -27.00
N TYR A 32 1.44 -3.26 -25.99
CA TYR A 32 2.42 -2.17 -26.01
C TYR A 32 3.84 -2.67 -26.36
N SER A 33 4.29 -3.74 -25.69
CA SER A 33 5.65 -4.28 -25.86
C SER A 33 5.92 -4.83 -27.27
N ARG A 34 4.88 -5.20 -28.02
CA ARG A 34 4.99 -5.79 -29.36
C ARG A 34 4.67 -4.80 -30.48
N ALA A 35 4.25 -3.58 -30.14
CA ALA A 35 3.96 -2.53 -31.10
C ALA A 35 5.24 -1.78 -31.53
N THR A 36 5.27 -1.26 -32.75
CA THR A 36 6.31 -0.34 -33.21
C THR A 36 6.27 1.00 -32.44
N PRO A 37 7.35 1.80 -32.45
CA PRO A 37 7.42 3.06 -31.70
C PRO A 37 6.28 4.05 -32.02
N ILE A 38 5.86 4.13 -33.28
CA ILE A 38 4.75 4.99 -33.73
C ILE A 38 3.45 4.57 -33.02
N PHE A 39 3.16 3.27 -32.99
CA PHE A 39 1.97 2.75 -32.35
C PHE A 39 2.06 2.79 -30.82
N ARG A 40 3.24 2.63 -30.22
CA ARG A 40 3.43 2.85 -28.79
C ARG A 40 3.04 4.27 -28.39
N GLN A 41 3.48 5.27 -29.14
CA GLN A 41 3.10 6.66 -28.91
C GLN A 41 1.58 6.85 -29.03
N GLU A 42 0.96 6.29 -30.06
CA GLU A 42 -0.48 6.35 -30.24
C GLU A 42 -1.24 5.69 -29.07
N LEU A 43 -0.83 4.51 -28.63
CA LEU A 43 -1.43 3.81 -27.49
C LEU A 43 -1.36 4.63 -26.21
N ARG A 44 -0.25 5.35 -25.96
CA ARG A 44 -0.15 6.28 -24.81
C ARG A 44 -1.10 7.46 -24.95
N GLN A 45 -1.25 8.03 -26.14
CA GLN A 45 -2.20 9.13 -26.35
C GLN A 45 -3.65 8.65 -26.17
N ILE A 46 -4.00 7.46 -26.66
CA ILE A 46 -5.32 6.84 -26.42
C ILE A 46 -5.54 6.67 -24.92
N PHE A 47 -4.56 6.14 -24.18
CA PHE A 47 -4.69 5.96 -22.73
C PHE A 47 -4.92 7.29 -21.99
N LYS A 48 -4.20 8.36 -22.36
CA LYS A 48 -4.39 9.70 -21.81
C LYS A 48 -5.79 10.24 -22.09
N GLN A 49 -6.32 10.05 -23.30
CA GLN A 49 -7.68 10.46 -23.66
C GLN A 49 -8.73 9.73 -22.82
N LEU A 50 -8.58 8.41 -22.64
CA LEU A 50 -9.47 7.62 -21.78
C LEU A 50 -9.43 8.08 -20.32
N PHE A 51 -8.27 8.56 -19.86
CA PHE A 51 -8.12 9.09 -18.51
C PHE A 51 -8.77 10.46 -18.33
N SER A 52 -8.75 11.33 -19.35
CA SER A 52 -9.38 12.66 -19.30
C SER A 52 -10.88 12.65 -19.65
N ASP A 53 -11.53 11.49 -19.66
CA ASP A 53 -12.95 11.38 -19.98
C ASP A 53 -13.84 11.93 -18.86
N GLU A 54 -14.95 12.57 -19.23
CA GLU A 54 -15.92 13.11 -18.28
C GLU A 54 -16.56 12.02 -17.41
N THR A 55 -16.63 10.78 -17.93
CA THR A 55 -17.26 9.64 -17.24
C THR A 55 -16.37 9.12 -16.10
N PRO A 56 -16.77 9.23 -14.82
CA PRO A 56 -15.93 8.80 -13.69
C PRO A 56 -15.59 7.31 -13.71
N MET A 57 -16.51 6.47 -14.20
CA MET A 57 -16.29 5.03 -14.35
C MET A 57 -15.13 4.71 -15.30
N LEU A 58 -14.93 5.52 -16.35
CA LEU A 58 -13.84 5.32 -17.29
C LEU A 58 -12.50 5.80 -16.70
N ARG A 59 -12.49 6.94 -16.00
CA ARG A 59 -11.28 7.40 -15.27
C ARG A 59 -10.85 6.39 -14.21
N ARG A 60 -11.81 5.81 -13.48
CA ARG A 60 -11.57 4.71 -12.55
C ARG A 60 -10.98 3.48 -13.25
N ALA A 61 -11.54 3.10 -14.41
CA ALA A 61 -11.01 1.99 -15.19
C ALA A 61 -9.56 2.25 -15.66
N ALA A 62 -9.27 3.45 -16.18
CA ALA A 62 -7.92 3.84 -16.59
C ALA A 62 -6.96 3.85 -15.39
N ALA A 63 -7.33 4.48 -14.28
CA ALA A 63 -6.53 4.52 -13.04
C ALA A 63 -6.21 3.12 -12.50
N SER A 64 -7.12 2.15 -12.63
CA SER A 64 -6.86 0.77 -12.17
C SER A 64 -5.92 -0.01 -13.09
N ARG A 65 -5.68 0.45 -14.32
CA ARG A 65 -4.81 -0.20 -15.32
C ARG A 65 -3.49 0.52 -15.55
N ILE A 66 -3.32 1.75 -15.06
CA ILE A 66 -2.10 2.52 -15.28
C ILE A 66 -0.87 1.78 -14.77
N GLY A 67 -0.98 1.10 -13.62
CA GLY A 67 0.09 0.30 -13.03
C GLY A 67 0.65 -0.78 -13.95
N GLU A 68 -0.23 -1.51 -14.64
CA GLU A 68 0.17 -2.53 -15.62
C GLU A 68 0.87 -1.91 -16.83
N LEU A 69 0.43 -0.71 -17.24
CA LEU A 69 1.03 0.01 -18.36
C LEU A 69 2.44 0.51 -18.00
N VAL A 70 2.66 1.08 -16.80
CA VAL A 70 4.00 1.60 -16.44
C VAL A 70 5.08 0.52 -16.49
N ARG A 71 4.72 -0.74 -16.20
CA ARG A 71 5.65 -1.87 -16.21
C ARG A 71 6.18 -2.23 -17.60
N VAL A 72 5.50 -1.80 -18.66
CA VAL A 72 5.86 -2.14 -20.05
C VAL A 72 6.27 -0.93 -20.89
N VAL A 73 6.16 0.28 -20.36
CA VAL A 73 6.54 1.53 -21.03
C VAL A 73 7.97 1.92 -20.68
N GLU A 74 8.68 2.49 -21.65
CA GLU A 74 10.04 2.99 -21.49
C GLU A 74 10.09 4.22 -20.58
N LEU A 75 11.13 4.36 -19.77
CA LEU A 75 11.23 5.39 -18.73
C LEU A 75 10.98 6.82 -19.24
N ASP A 76 11.53 7.19 -20.39
CA ASP A 76 11.33 8.52 -20.97
C ASP A 76 9.87 8.77 -21.35
N ALA A 77 9.18 7.74 -21.84
CA ALA A 77 7.76 7.79 -22.14
C ALA A 77 6.90 7.78 -20.86
N ILE A 78 7.32 7.08 -19.79
CA ILE A 78 6.66 7.18 -18.48
C ILE A 78 6.70 8.63 -18.00
N ARG A 79 7.89 9.25 -17.99
CA ARG A 79 8.09 10.64 -17.55
C ARG A 79 7.25 11.63 -18.35
N ALA A 80 7.22 11.47 -19.67
CA ALA A 80 6.53 12.41 -20.55
C ALA A 80 5.01 12.25 -20.55
N ASP A 81 4.50 11.01 -20.56
CA ASP A 81 3.09 10.73 -20.86
C ASP A 81 2.28 10.20 -19.67
N LEU A 82 2.87 9.43 -18.75
CA LEU A 82 2.13 8.72 -17.70
C LEU A 82 2.30 9.35 -16.31
N LEU A 83 3.51 9.80 -15.97
CA LEU A 83 3.81 10.44 -14.69
C LEU A 83 2.95 11.70 -14.43
N PRO A 84 2.64 12.55 -15.43
CA PRO A 84 1.73 13.69 -15.25
C PRO A 84 0.28 13.31 -14.93
N LEU A 85 -0.12 12.05 -15.13
CA LEU A 85 -1.47 11.56 -14.80
C LEU A 85 -1.61 11.23 -13.31
N LEU A 86 -0.51 10.89 -12.61
CA LEU A 86 -0.58 10.49 -11.19
C LEU A 86 -1.22 11.57 -10.30
N PRO A 87 -0.81 12.85 -10.37
CA PRO A 87 -1.48 13.90 -9.59
C PRO A 87 -2.95 14.08 -9.95
N GLN A 88 -3.32 13.86 -11.22
CA GLN A 88 -4.71 13.96 -11.66
C GLN A 88 -5.57 12.84 -11.05
N ILE A 89 -5.05 11.60 -10.95
CA ILE A 89 -5.73 10.51 -10.26
C ILE A 89 -5.86 10.85 -8.77
N ALA A 90 -4.78 11.31 -8.14
CA ALA A 90 -4.72 11.60 -6.72
C ALA A 90 -5.58 12.81 -6.30
N GLN A 91 -5.99 13.66 -7.24
CA GLN A 91 -6.80 14.86 -6.98
C GLN A 91 -8.18 14.79 -7.64
N ASP A 92 -8.59 13.64 -8.18
CA ASP A 92 -9.91 13.48 -8.79
C ASP A 92 -11.02 13.79 -7.78
N ASP A 93 -12.12 14.39 -8.23
CA ASP A 93 -13.27 14.71 -7.38
C ASP A 93 -13.86 13.47 -6.70
N HIS A 94 -13.74 12.30 -7.34
CA HIS A 94 -14.29 11.04 -6.85
C HIS A 94 -13.25 10.25 -6.06
N ASP A 95 -13.57 9.94 -4.79
CA ASP A 95 -12.71 9.13 -3.92
C ASP A 95 -12.43 7.73 -4.50
N SER A 96 -13.41 7.15 -5.21
CA SER A 96 -13.26 5.89 -5.92
C SER A 96 -12.18 5.91 -7.00
N VAL A 97 -11.81 7.07 -7.53
CA VAL A 97 -10.67 7.24 -8.44
C VAL A 97 -9.42 7.52 -7.63
N ARG A 98 -9.47 8.45 -6.66
CA ARG A 98 -8.32 8.82 -5.82
C ARG A 98 -7.69 7.64 -5.09
N LEU A 99 -8.50 6.69 -4.59
CA LEU A 99 -7.96 5.51 -3.89
C LEU A 99 -7.05 4.68 -4.81
N LEU A 100 -7.34 4.62 -6.12
CA LEU A 100 -6.50 3.89 -7.07
C LEU A 100 -5.14 4.56 -7.29
N ALA A 101 -5.00 5.85 -6.95
CA ALA A 101 -3.70 6.53 -6.99
C ALA A 101 -2.70 5.87 -6.05
N MET A 102 -3.12 5.31 -4.91
CA MET A 102 -2.22 4.66 -3.95
C MET A 102 -1.57 3.43 -4.57
N ASN A 103 -2.37 2.60 -5.25
CA ASN A 103 -1.86 1.42 -5.97
C ASN A 103 -0.98 1.84 -7.14
N ALA A 104 -1.39 2.88 -7.88
CA ALA A 104 -0.56 3.41 -8.97
C ALA A 104 0.79 3.91 -8.45
N CYS A 105 0.83 4.65 -7.33
CA CYS A 105 2.07 5.15 -6.73
C CYS A 105 3.07 4.03 -6.44
N VAL A 106 2.60 2.88 -5.92
CA VAL A 106 3.44 1.70 -5.70
C VAL A 106 4.05 1.21 -7.02
N GLU A 107 3.26 1.10 -8.08
CA GLU A 107 3.73 0.63 -9.39
C GLU A 107 4.73 1.60 -10.04
N PHE A 108 4.50 2.90 -9.93
CA PHE A 108 5.45 3.91 -10.39
C PHE A 108 6.75 3.86 -9.58
N ALA A 109 6.69 3.74 -8.26
CA ALA A 109 7.88 3.64 -7.42
C ALA A 109 8.75 2.42 -7.74
N ARG A 110 8.16 1.32 -8.24
CA ARG A 110 8.89 0.11 -8.67
C ARG A 110 9.70 0.31 -9.96
N VAL A 111 9.32 1.25 -10.83
CA VAL A 111 9.96 1.44 -12.14
C VAL A 111 10.73 2.75 -12.27
N LEU A 112 10.42 3.75 -11.43
CA LEU A 112 11.06 5.05 -11.46
C LEU A 112 12.39 5.05 -10.70
N PRO A 113 13.39 5.82 -11.16
CA PRO A 113 14.57 6.12 -10.37
C PRO A 113 14.21 6.79 -9.03
N PRO A 114 15.07 6.67 -8.01
CA PRO A 114 14.82 7.26 -6.69
C PRO A 114 14.48 8.76 -6.71
N ASP A 115 15.19 9.55 -7.52
CA ASP A 115 14.97 11.00 -7.62
C ASP A 115 13.56 11.34 -8.12
N ASP A 116 13.07 10.61 -9.13
CA ASP A 116 11.72 10.79 -9.66
C ASP A 116 10.67 10.34 -8.65
N THR A 117 10.91 9.21 -7.98
CA THR A 117 10.03 8.68 -6.93
C THR A 117 9.89 9.67 -5.77
N LEU A 118 11.01 10.22 -5.29
CA LEU A 118 11.04 11.24 -4.24
C LEU A 118 10.31 12.52 -4.66
N LYS A 119 10.51 12.96 -5.90
CA LYS A 119 9.94 14.21 -6.40
C LYS A 119 8.44 14.11 -6.71
N HIS A 120 8.00 12.97 -7.25
CA HIS A 120 6.67 12.86 -7.85
C HIS A 120 5.73 11.89 -7.12
N VAL A 121 6.24 10.85 -6.48
CA VAL A 121 5.41 9.82 -5.84
C VAL A 121 5.25 10.07 -4.34
N ILE A 122 6.34 10.36 -3.62
CA ILE A 122 6.29 10.59 -2.17
C ILE A 122 5.33 11.71 -1.75
N PRO A 123 5.24 12.86 -2.44
CA PRO A 123 4.26 13.89 -2.09
C PRO A 123 2.81 13.40 -2.19
N LEU A 124 2.51 12.52 -3.15
CA LEU A 124 1.17 11.94 -3.31
C LEU A 124 0.84 10.93 -2.22
N ILE A 125 1.83 10.14 -1.79
CA ILE A 125 1.68 9.23 -0.64
C ILE A 125 1.40 10.01 0.65
N ARG A 126 2.14 11.11 0.88
CA ARG A 126 1.89 12.01 2.03
C ARG A 126 0.49 12.61 1.97
N GLY A 127 0.09 13.15 0.82
CA GLY A 127 -1.26 13.69 0.63
C GLY A 127 -2.36 12.63 0.78
N GLY A 128 -2.11 11.38 0.35
CA GLY A 128 -3.04 10.26 0.50
C GLY A 128 -3.30 9.87 1.95
N ALA A 129 -2.32 10.06 2.85
CA ALA A 129 -2.48 9.83 4.29
C ALA A 129 -3.37 10.88 4.96
N GLU A 130 -3.55 12.04 4.33
CA GLU A 130 -4.36 13.16 4.81
C GLU A 130 -5.64 13.37 3.97
N ASP A 131 -5.96 12.46 3.05
CA ASP A 131 -7.14 12.60 2.19
C ASP A 131 -8.42 12.68 3.03
N LYS A 132 -9.34 13.54 2.61
CA LYS A 132 -10.65 13.72 3.24
C LYS A 132 -11.47 12.42 3.31
N SER A 133 -11.31 11.51 2.34
CA SER A 133 -11.97 10.21 2.32
C SER A 133 -11.14 9.17 3.05
N TRP A 134 -11.71 8.60 4.11
CA TRP A 134 -11.09 7.50 4.85
C TRP A 134 -10.81 6.28 3.96
N ARG A 135 -11.53 6.10 2.86
CA ARG A 135 -11.31 5.00 1.91
C ARG A 135 -9.96 5.13 1.18
N VAL A 136 -9.53 6.36 0.91
CA VAL A 136 -8.20 6.62 0.32
C VAL A 136 -7.11 6.34 1.35
N ARG A 137 -7.30 6.83 2.59
CA ARG A 137 -6.37 6.58 3.70
C ARG A 137 -6.27 5.08 4.04
N TYR A 138 -7.40 4.37 4.03
CA TYR A 138 -7.47 2.92 4.17
C TYR A 138 -6.68 2.21 3.08
N GLN A 139 -6.89 2.59 1.82
CA GLN A 139 -6.17 1.99 0.68
C GLN A 139 -4.65 2.21 0.82
N LEU A 140 -4.23 3.38 1.29
CA LEU A 140 -2.82 3.64 1.58
C LEU A 140 -2.31 2.75 2.72
N ALA A 141 -3.06 2.63 3.81
CA ALA A 141 -2.70 1.77 4.94
C ALA A 141 -2.54 0.30 4.53
N ASP A 142 -3.45 -0.21 3.70
CA ASP A 142 -3.44 -1.60 3.22
C ASP A 142 -2.22 -1.92 2.33
N HIS A 143 -1.76 -0.95 1.53
CA HIS A 143 -0.62 -1.10 0.61
C HIS A 143 0.68 -0.45 1.08
N LEU A 144 0.75 0.05 2.32
CA LEU A 144 1.91 0.82 2.77
C LEU A 144 3.21 0.02 2.74
N THR A 145 3.16 -1.28 3.04
CA THR A 145 4.34 -2.16 3.03
C THR A 145 4.80 -2.52 1.63
N GLU A 146 3.90 -2.51 0.65
CA GLU A 146 4.28 -2.61 -0.76
C GLU A 146 5.01 -1.35 -1.24
N MET A 147 4.54 -0.18 -0.81
CA MET A 147 5.23 1.09 -1.05
C MET A 147 6.61 1.10 -0.39
N GLN A 148 6.69 0.63 0.86
CA GLN A 148 7.94 0.47 1.61
C GLN A 148 8.95 -0.42 0.86
N ALA A 149 8.49 -1.55 0.34
CA ALA A 149 9.31 -2.46 -0.45
C ALA A 149 9.79 -1.82 -1.76
N ALA A 150 8.95 -0.99 -2.40
CA ALA A 150 9.29 -0.31 -3.65
C ALA A 150 10.35 0.79 -3.45
N VAL A 151 10.30 1.55 -2.35
CA VAL A 151 11.22 2.68 -2.12
C VAL A 151 12.46 2.34 -1.29
N GLY A 152 12.44 1.21 -0.60
CA GLY A 152 13.56 0.74 0.22
C GLY A 152 13.72 1.47 1.56
N PRO A 153 14.68 1.03 2.40
CA PRO A 153 14.77 1.40 3.81
C PRO A 153 15.14 2.87 4.05
N GLN A 154 15.96 3.47 3.17
CA GLN A 154 16.39 4.87 3.30
C GLN A 154 15.20 5.83 3.16
N VAL A 155 14.45 5.72 2.07
CA VAL A 155 13.25 6.55 1.81
C VAL A 155 12.16 6.25 2.83
N THR A 156 12.04 4.98 3.26
CA THR A 156 11.12 4.57 4.32
C THR A 156 11.37 5.34 5.61
N GLY A 157 12.62 5.34 6.10
CA GLY A 157 12.98 6.02 7.34
C GLY A 157 12.75 7.52 7.28
N GLN A 158 13.01 8.14 6.13
CA GLN A 158 12.86 9.59 5.93
C GLN A 158 11.41 10.04 5.75
N HIS A 159 10.55 9.21 5.13
CA HIS A 159 9.23 9.66 4.71
C HIS A 159 8.07 8.78 5.13
N LEU A 160 8.22 7.45 5.09
CA LEU A 160 7.09 6.54 5.35
C LEU A 160 6.81 6.32 6.83
N VAL A 161 7.78 6.55 7.72
CA VAL A 161 7.56 6.47 9.18
C VAL A 161 6.51 7.49 9.65
N GLU A 162 6.60 8.73 9.16
CA GLU A 162 5.63 9.79 9.45
C GLU A 162 4.25 9.46 8.89
N VAL A 163 4.19 8.99 7.63
CA VAL A 163 2.95 8.51 7.01
C VAL A 163 2.32 7.38 7.81
N TYR A 164 3.12 6.42 8.27
CA TYR A 164 2.62 5.31 9.06
C TYR A 164 2.07 5.76 10.42
N GLN A 165 2.73 6.72 11.06
CA GLN A 165 2.26 7.32 12.30
C GLN A 165 0.88 8.00 12.12
N ILE A 166 0.67 8.73 11.02
CA ILE A 166 -0.62 9.35 10.70
C ILE A 166 -1.72 8.28 10.60
N LEU A 167 -1.46 7.20 9.86
CA LEU A 167 -2.44 6.13 9.62
C LEU A 167 -2.74 5.29 10.88
N LEU A 168 -1.74 5.04 11.73
CA LEU A 168 -1.95 4.38 13.02
C LEU A 168 -2.79 5.23 13.99
N LYS A 169 -2.78 6.55 13.83
CA LYS A 169 -3.55 7.52 14.63
C LYS A 169 -4.79 8.05 13.91
N ASP A 170 -5.21 7.39 12.82
CA ASP A 170 -6.35 7.86 12.03
C ASP A 170 -7.62 7.98 12.89
N LEU A 171 -8.52 8.90 12.53
CA LEU A 171 -9.80 9.03 13.23
C LEU A 171 -10.71 7.81 13.02
N GLU A 172 -10.61 7.16 11.85
CA GLU A 172 -11.42 5.99 11.50
C GLU A 172 -10.78 4.68 11.94
N GLY A 173 -11.54 3.87 12.69
CA GLY A 173 -11.05 2.60 13.22
C GLY A 173 -10.65 1.59 12.16
N GLU A 174 -11.31 1.57 11.00
CA GLU A 174 -10.95 0.69 9.88
C GLU A 174 -9.56 1.00 9.31
N VAL A 175 -9.18 2.29 9.24
CA VAL A 175 -7.85 2.71 8.80
C VAL A 175 -6.80 2.31 9.83
N ARG A 176 -7.06 2.55 11.12
CA ARG A 176 -6.17 2.11 12.21
C ARG A 176 -5.98 0.60 12.22
N ALA A 177 -7.04 -0.18 12.01
CA ALA A 177 -6.97 -1.64 11.94
C ALA A 177 -6.14 -2.12 10.74
N ALA A 178 -6.34 -1.52 9.56
CA ALA A 178 -5.52 -1.81 8.38
C ALA A 178 -4.05 -1.48 8.64
N ALA A 179 -3.74 -0.30 9.18
CA ALA A 179 -2.38 0.09 9.53
C ALA A 179 -1.75 -0.84 10.59
N ALA A 180 -2.52 -1.24 11.62
CA ALA A 180 -2.07 -2.18 12.64
C ALA A 180 -1.66 -3.52 12.02
N SER A 181 -2.44 -4.05 11.08
CA SER A 181 -2.17 -5.33 10.43
C SER A 181 -0.82 -5.36 9.69
N GLN A 182 -0.32 -4.19 9.26
CA GLN A 182 0.95 -4.03 8.57
C GLN A 182 2.17 -3.96 9.52
N LEU A 183 1.95 -3.87 10.84
CA LEU A 183 2.98 -3.57 11.86
C LEU A 183 4.21 -4.47 11.76
N LYS A 184 3.99 -5.79 11.64
CA LYS A 184 5.07 -6.77 11.55
C LYS A 184 5.97 -6.52 10.34
N THR A 185 5.36 -6.38 9.16
CA THR A 185 6.09 -6.21 7.90
C THR A 185 6.79 -4.85 7.86
N PHE A 186 6.11 -3.81 8.32
CA PHE A 186 6.65 -2.45 8.35
C PHE A 186 7.91 -2.38 9.22
N THR A 187 7.82 -2.85 10.46
CA THR A 187 8.92 -2.77 11.44
C THR A 187 10.10 -3.69 11.09
N THR A 188 9.84 -4.87 10.51
CA THR A 188 10.88 -5.79 10.05
C THR A 188 11.69 -5.22 8.89
N SER A 189 11.06 -4.42 8.03
CA SER A 189 11.67 -3.86 6.82
C SER A 189 12.38 -2.51 7.04
N LEU A 190 12.34 -1.97 8.27
CA LEU A 190 13.15 -0.81 8.65
C LEU A 190 14.65 -1.16 8.65
N SER A 191 15.48 -0.15 8.37
CA SER A 191 16.94 -0.24 8.50
C SER A 191 17.34 -0.67 9.92
N PRO A 192 18.20 -1.69 10.08
CA PRO A 192 18.61 -2.19 11.41
C PRO A 192 19.10 -1.10 12.37
N GLU A 193 19.74 -0.06 11.83
CA GLU A 193 20.37 1.02 12.60
C GLU A 193 19.34 1.92 13.30
N SER A 194 18.17 2.13 12.69
CA SER A 194 17.12 3.01 13.23
C SER A 194 15.89 2.24 13.73
N ARG A 195 15.82 0.93 13.46
CA ARG A 195 14.64 0.10 13.73
C ARG A 195 14.21 0.15 15.19
N GLU A 196 15.13 -0.10 16.11
CA GLU A 196 14.80 -0.11 17.55
C GLU A 196 14.33 1.27 18.01
N GLN A 197 15.01 2.33 17.61
CA GLN A 197 14.64 3.70 17.95
C GLN A 197 13.23 4.05 17.44
N VAL A 198 12.94 3.79 16.16
CA VAL A 198 11.62 4.06 15.57
C VAL A 198 10.53 3.27 16.28
N ILE A 199 10.77 1.97 16.58
CA ILE A 199 9.77 1.17 17.28
C ILE A 199 9.53 1.72 18.69
N MET A 200 10.59 2.05 19.43
CA MET A 200 10.49 2.48 20.82
C MET A 200 9.93 3.89 21.00
N GLU A 201 10.37 4.84 20.17
CA GLU A 201 10.02 6.26 20.32
C GLU A 201 8.73 6.63 19.60
N ILE A 202 8.40 5.96 18.49
CA ILE A 202 7.27 6.33 17.63
C ILE A 202 6.14 5.31 17.73
N ILE A 203 6.43 4.03 17.51
CA ILE A 203 5.39 3.01 17.34
C ILE A 203 4.83 2.52 18.68
N LEU A 204 5.68 2.26 19.66
CA LEU A 204 5.31 1.69 20.94
C LEU A 204 4.34 2.59 21.75
N PRO A 205 4.50 3.92 21.82
CA PRO A 205 3.50 4.79 22.43
C PRO A 205 2.11 4.65 21.80
N ILE A 206 2.05 4.51 20.47
CA ILE A 206 0.78 4.36 19.75
C ILE A 206 0.15 3.00 20.04
N ILE A 207 0.94 1.93 20.07
CA ILE A 207 0.47 0.59 20.47
C ILE A 207 -0.15 0.63 21.87
N ARG A 208 0.44 1.35 22.83
CA ARG A 208 -0.13 1.48 24.18
C ARG A 208 -1.51 2.12 24.16
N GLU A 209 -1.70 3.16 23.34
CA GLU A 209 -3.00 3.79 23.14
C GLU A 209 -3.99 2.80 22.50
N MET A 210 -3.57 2.08 21.45
CA MET A 210 -4.41 1.12 20.71
C MET A 210 -4.89 -0.07 21.56
N VAL A 211 -4.10 -0.53 22.52
CA VAL A 211 -4.53 -1.59 23.47
C VAL A 211 -5.71 -1.11 24.34
N ALA A 212 -5.79 0.18 24.63
CA ALA A 212 -6.85 0.77 25.44
C ALA A 212 -8.06 1.25 24.62
N GLU A 213 -8.05 1.07 23.30
CA GLU A 213 -9.14 1.55 22.43
C GLU A 213 -10.43 0.73 22.55
N THR A 214 -11.55 1.39 22.27
CA THR A 214 -12.88 0.76 22.27
C THR A 214 -13.19 0.01 20.97
N ASN A 215 -12.51 0.34 19.86
CA ASN A 215 -12.76 -0.31 18.58
C ASN A 215 -12.22 -1.75 18.58
N LEU A 216 -13.12 -2.72 18.50
CA LEU A 216 -12.80 -4.14 18.59
C LEU A 216 -11.93 -4.63 17.41
N GLN A 217 -12.14 -4.11 16.21
CA GLN A 217 -11.36 -4.51 15.04
C GLN A 217 -9.90 -4.09 15.20
N VAL A 218 -9.65 -2.90 15.73
CA VAL A 218 -8.29 -2.41 16.00
C VAL A 218 -7.60 -3.28 17.04
N LYS A 219 -8.28 -3.60 18.16
CA LYS A 219 -7.74 -4.47 19.20
C LYS A 219 -7.38 -5.86 18.67
N THR A 220 -8.28 -6.48 17.89
CA THR A 220 -8.05 -7.80 17.30
C THR A 220 -6.91 -7.77 16.28
N ALA A 221 -6.87 -6.75 15.42
CA ALA A 221 -5.77 -6.59 14.45
C ALA A 221 -4.41 -6.47 15.16
N LEU A 222 -4.33 -5.65 16.22
CA LEU A 222 -3.12 -5.48 17.01
C LEU A 222 -2.70 -6.76 17.75
N ALA A 223 -3.64 -7.46 18.36
CA ALA A 223 -3.38 -8.73 19.06
C ALA A 223 -2.72 -9.78 18.16
N GLY A 224 -3.10 -9.82 16.88
CA GLY A 224 -2.53 -10.75 15.91
C GLY A 224 -1.06 -10.49 15.55
N VAL A 225 -0.53 -9.30 15.82
CA VAL A 225 0.76 -8.85 15.27
C VAL A 225 1.72 -8.23 16.28
N MET A 226 1.25 -7.74 17.43
CA MET A 226 2.08 -7.01 18.41
C MET A 226 3.31 -7.80 18.86
N MET A 227 3.15 -9.11 19.11
CA MET A 227 4.25 -9.95 19.56
C MET A 227 5.30 -10.25 18.47
N ALA A 228 5.03 -9.91 17.21
CA ALA A 228 6.03 -9.97 16.16
C ALA A 228 7.16 -8.94 16.35
N LEU A 229 6.98 -7.94 17.22
CA LEU A 229 8.01 -6.97 17.60
C LEU A 229 9.05 -7.53 18.58
N ALA A 230 8.72 -8.58 19.33
CA ALA A 230 9.61 -9.16 20.34
C ALA A 230 11.03 -9.52 19.82
N PRO A 231 11.19 -10.22 18.68
CA PRO A 231 12.52 -10.50 18.14
C PRO A 231 13.26 -9.24 17.66
N LEU A 232 12.57 -8.13 17.40
CA LEU A 232 13.18 -6.88 16.92
C LEU A 232 13.70 -6.01 18.07
N LEU A 233 13.10 -6.12 19.26
CA LEU A 233 13.46 -5.31 20.44
C LEU A 233 14.37 -6.05 21.43
N GLY A 234 14.50 -7.37 21.29
CA GLY A 234 15.26 -8.20 22.20
C GLY A 234 14.55 -8.45 23.54
N LYS A 235 15.19 -9.27 24.40
CA LYS A 235 14.56 -9.80 25.61
C LYS A 235 14.16 -8.72 26.61
N ALA A 236 15.06 -7.77 26.91
CA ALA A 236 14.83 -6.74 27.94
C ALA A 236 13.61 -5.87 27.60
N ASN A 237 13.66 -5.18 26.46
CA ASN A 237 12.56 -4.33 25.98
C ASN A 237 11.24 -5.11 25.80
N THR A 238 11.29 -6.37 25.36
CA THR A 238 10.09 -7.21 25.26
C THR A 238 9.46 -7.43 26.65
N MET A 239 10.27 -7.77 27.66
CA MET A 239 9.78 -8.00 29.01
C MET A 239 9.25 -6.73 29.66
N ASP A 240 9.95 -5.60 29.47
CA ASP A 240 9.64 -4.35 30.15
C ASP A 240 8.47 -3.59 29.50
N HIS A 241 8.24 -3.79 28.19
CA HIS A 241 7.29 -2.99 27.43
C HIS A 241 6.22 -3.78 26.68
N LEU A 242 6.55 -4.88 26.01
CA LEU A 242 5.57 -5.62 25.22
C LEU A 242 4.75 -6.61 26.08
N LEU A 243 5.40 -7.30 27.01
CA LEU A 243 4.75 -8.30 27.85
C LEU A 243 3.59 -7.71 28.69
N PRO A 244 3.72 -6.53 29.34
CA PRO A 244 2.59 -5.93 30.04
C PRO A 244 1.38 -5.69 29.14
N LEU A 245 1.60 -5.20 27.92
CA LEU A 245 0.55 -4.93 26.93
C LEU A 245 -0.11 -6.21 26.45
N PHE A 246 0.70 -7.25 26.20
CA PHE A 246 0.22 -8.57 25.82
C PHE A 246 -0.67 -9.19 26.92
N LEU A 247 -0.28 -9.06 28.18
CA LEU A 247 -1.08 -9.56 29.31
C LEU A 247 -2.40 -8.83 29.47
N VAL A 248 -2.47 -7.54 29.14
CA VAL A 248 -3.73 -6.79 29.09
C VAL A 248 -4.64 -7.37 28.00
N GLN A 249 -4.15 -7.52 26.76
CA GLN A 249 -4.97 -8.06 25.67
C GLN A 249 -5.36 -9.54 25.86
N LEU A 250 -4.52 -10.34 26.53
CA LEU A 250 -4.84 -11.73 26.87
C LEU A 250 -6.03 -11.84 27.83
N LYS A 251 -6.24 -10.82 28.67
CA LYS A 251 -7.35 -10.70 29.62
C LYS A 251 -8.48 -9.79 29.11
N ASP A 252 -8.47 -9.45 27.82
CA ASP A 252 -9.50 -8.58 27.24
C ASP A 252 -10.88 -9.26 27.34
N GLU A 253 -11.90 -8.45 27.64
CA GLU A 253 -13.29 -8.92 27.73
C GLU A 253 -13.81 -9.46 26.40
N ASN A 254 -13.26 -8.97 25.27
CA ASN A 254 -13.62 -9.48 23.96
C ASN A 254 -12.96 -10.86 23.72
N PRO A 255 -13.75 -11.91 23.47
CA PRO A 255 -13.25 -13.25 23.16
C PRO A 255 -12.31 -13.28 21.95
N ASP A 256 -12.57 -12.51 20.90
CA ASP A 256 -11.75 -12.53 19.67
C ASP A 256 -10.31 -12.06 19.95
N VAL A 257 -10.16 -11.04 20.81
CA VAL A 257 -8.85 -10.50 21.19
C VAL A 257 -8.09 -11.51 22.06
N SER A 258 -8.75 -12.07 23.08
CA SER A 258 -8.13 -13.05 23.99
C SER A 258 -7.82 -14.38 23.29
N ILE A 259 -8.69 -14.85 22.39
CA ILE A 259 -8.47 -16.05 21.56
C ILE A 259 -7.31 -15.83 20.60
N THR A 260 -7.23 -14.67 19.93
CA THR A 260 -6.12 -14.37 19.01
C THR A 260 -4.77 -14.44 19.72
N ASN A 261 -4.67 -13.84 20.91
CA ASN A 261 -3.45 -13.92 21.72
C ASN A 261 -3.16 -15.35 22.21
N SER A 262 -4.20 -16.11 22.59
CA SER A 262 -4.04 -17.50 23.02
C SER A 262 -3.52 -18.39 21.88
N ALA A 263 -4.04 -18.21 20.67
CA ALA A 263 -3.58 -18.88 19.46
C ALA A 263 -2.10 -18.54 19.16
N TYR A 264 -1.71 -17.28 19.38
CA TYR A 264 -0.31 -16.88 19.26
C TYR A 264 0.61 -17.65 20.23
N ILE A 265 0.24 -17.76 21.50
CA ILE A 265 1.02 -18.54 22.49
C ILE A 265 1.16 -19.99 22.04
N LEU A 266 0.08 -20.60 21.56
CA LEU A 266 0.10 -21.97 21.04
C LEU A 266 1.11 -22.12 19.89
N SER A 267 1.11 -21.17 18.93
CA SER A 267 2.05 -21.17 17.82
C SER A 267 3.51 -21.04 18.28
N LEU A 268 3.76 -20.24 19.33
CA LEU A 268 5.08 -20.08 19.90
C LEU A 268 5.57 -21.37 20.57
N MET A 269 4.70 -22.02 21.35
CA MET A 269 5.00 -23.30 22.00
C MET A 269 5.28 -24.41 20.98
N GLN A 270 4.49 -24.49 19.90
CA GLN A 270 4.72 -25.44 18.81
C GLN A 270 6.08 -25.22 18.14
N ASN A 271 6.46 -23.97 17.86
CA ASN A 271 7.76 -23.64 17.29
C ASN A 271 8.93 -24.01 18.20
N ILE A 272 8.79 -23.84 19.52
CA ILE A 272 9.80 -24.26 20.50
C ILE A 272 9.91 -25.80 20.53
N CYS A 273 8.79 -26.51 20.57
CA CYS A 273 8.78 -27.99 20.53
C CYS A 273 9.45 -28.55 19.27
N VAL A 274 9.19 -27.96 18.10
CA VAL A 274 9.84 -28.36 16.83
C VAL A 274 11.35 -28.09 16.84
N ARG A 275 11.81 -27.01 17.46
CA ARG A 275 13.25 -26.74 17.59
C ARG A 275 13.94 -27.71 18.54
N LEU A 276 13.30 -28.05 19.65
CA LEU A 276 13.82 -29.02 20.62
C LEU A 276 13.92 -30.43 20.03
N THR A 277 12.96 -30.85 19.20
CA THR A 277 12.98 -32.16 18.52
C THR A 277 14.03 -32.26 17.39
N LYS A 278 14.56 -31.14 16.89
CA LYS A 278 15.66 -31.14 15.91
C LYS A 278 17.05 -31.12 16.55
N LEU A 279 17.13 -30.94 17.87
CA LEU A 279 18.37 -30.88 18.65
C LEU A 279 18.71 -32.21 19.35
N VAL A 280 17.86 -33.23 19.19
CA VAL A 280 18.03 -34.62 19.66
C VAL A 280 18.19 -35.51 18.45
#